data_AF-A0A956IM83-F1
#
_entry.id   AF-A0A956IM83-F1
#
_cell.length_a   1.000
_cell.length_b   1.000
_cell.length_c   1.000
_cell.angle_alpha   90.00
_cell.angle_beta   90.00
_cell.angle_gamma   90.00
#
_symmetry.space_group_name_H-M   'P 1'
#
loop_
_entity.id
_entity.type
_entity.pdbx_description
1 polymer ?
#
loop_
_entity_poly.entity_id
_entity_poly.type
_entity_poly.pdbx_seq_one_letter_code
_entity_poly.pdbx_strand_id
1 'polypeptide(L)'
;MPRILVGTRKGTFAFERTNGSFKPRLLGHSGVGVNFVTRDPHTGTLWAALGHGHWGAKLSRSKDDGATWEDAPQIKYPEGARYLAPPDPSEDTAPDAPPQRFTSRDATLLKLWIISFGKDGAIYVGTIPGGLFVSRDGGESFELNLPLWNHESRGGDLF
;
A
#
# COMPACT_ATOMS: atom_id res chain seq x y z
N MET A 1 25.97 2.07 -6.75
CA MET A 1 26.19 0.77 -6.06
C MET A 1 24.86 0.06 -5.95
N PRO A 2 24.77 -1.27 -6.10
CA PRO A 2 23.52 -2.00 -5.91
C PRO A 2 23.05 -1.84 -4.45
N ARG A 3 21.79 -1.44 -4.29
CA ARG A 3 21.09 -1.28 -3.01
C ARG A 3 19.83 -2.14 -3.02
N ILE A 4 19.52 -2.76 -1.89
CA ILE A 4 18.23 -3.42 -1.63
C ILE A 4 17.46 -2.56 -0.64
N LEU A 5 16.21 -2.20 -0.96
CA LEU A 5 15.30 -1.50 -0.05
C LEU A 5 14.48 -2.52 0.72
N VAL A 6 14.37 -2.34 2.04
CA VAL A 6 13.67 -3.28 2.93
C VAL A 6 12.74 -2.49 3.85
N GLY A 7 11.44 -2.76 3.73
CA GLY A 7 10.43 -2.32 4.69
C GLY A 7 10.34 -3.32 5.83
N THR A 8 10.31 -2.84 7.07
CA THR A 8 10.22 -3.69 8.26
C THR A 8 9.19 -3.15 9.23
N ARG A 9 8.88 -3.91 10.30
CA ARG A 9 8.11 -3.39 11.44
C ARG A 9 8.84 -2.32 12.27
N LYS A 10 10.09 -2.00 11.92
CA LYS A 10 10.99 -1.09 12.66
C LYS A 10 11.54 0.06 11.81
N GLY A 11 11.09 0.19 10.56
CA GLY A 11 11.45 1.30 9.66
C GLY A 11 11.87 0.85 8.27
N THR A 12 12.29 1.83 7.46
CA THR A 12 12.83 1.64 6.11
C THR A 12 14.34 1.49 6.18
N PHE A 13 14.86 0.41 5.61
CA PHE A 13 16.29 0.13 5.56
C PHE A 13 16.78 0.05 4.12
N ALA A 14 18.04 0.42 3.92
CA ALA A 14 18.82 0.08 2.75
C ALA A 14 19.90 -0.92 3.13
N PHE A 15 20.05 -1.97 2.33
CA PHE A 15 21.22 -2.82 2.38
C PHE A 15 22.12 -2.46 1.21
N GLU A 16 23.30 -1.93 1.53
CA GLU A 16 24.30 -1.50 0.57
C GLU A 16 25.45 -2.50 0.55
N ARG A 17 25.95 -2.83 -0.65
CA ARG A 17 27.07 -3.76 -0.80
C ARG A 17 28.40 -3.02 -0.65
N THR A 18 29.13 -3.30 0.42
CA THR A 18 30.46 -2.76 0.72
C THR A 18 31.43 -3.92 0.96
N ASN A 19 32.53 -3.94 0.20
CA ASN A 19 33.58 -4.99 0.27
C ASN A 19 33.02 -6.42 0.25
N GLY A 20 32.04 -6.68 -0.63
CA GLY A 20 31.42 -7.99 -0.79
C GLY A 20 30.33 -8.33 0.24
N SER A 21 30.16 -7.54 1.30
CA SER A 21 29.13 -7.72 2.33
C SER A 21 27.98 -6.72 2.20
N PHE A 22 26.76 -7.11 2.57
CA PHE A 22 25.64 -6.17 2.71
C PHE A 22 25.54 -5.67 4.14
N LYS A 23 25.48 -4.34 4.32
CA LYS A 23 25.25 -3.73 5.64
C LYS A 23 23.92 -2.99 5.66
N PRO A 24 23.07 -3.20 6.69
CA PRO A 24 21.85 -2.43 6.85
C PRO A 24 22.18 -0.99 7.25
N ARG A 25 21.44 -0.05 6.68
CA ARG A 25 21.40 1.36 7.06
C ARG A 25 19.95 1.77 7.21
N LEU A 26 19.60 2.36 8.34
CA LEU A 26 18.28 2.96 8.52
C LEU A 26 18.17 4.18 7.59
N LEU A 27 17.18 4.19 6.70
CA LEU A 27 16.86 5.32 5.82
C LEU A 27 15.81 6.24 6.41
N GLY A 28 14.93 5.73 7.26
CA GLY A 28 13.83 6.53 7.79
C GLY A 28 12.78 5.69 8.51
N HIS A 29 11.76 6.38 9.03
CA HIS A 29 10.61 5.76 9.69
C HIS A 29 11.00 4.89 10.90
N SER A 30 11.98 5.33 11.71
CA SER A 30 12.46 4.59 12.88
C SER A 30 11.30 4.18 13.79
N GLY A 31 11.17 2.87 14.06
CA GLY A 31 10.10 2.33 14.91
C GLY A 31 8.71 2.28 14.26
N VAL A 32 8.55 2.77 13.02
CA VAL A 32 7.30 2.73 12.27
C VAL A 32 7.27 1.51 11.36
N GLY A 33 6.09 0.88 11.25
CA GLY A 33 5.89 -0.25 10.34
C GLY A 33 5.85 0.19 8.88
N VAL A 34 6.65 -0.45 8.03
CA VAL A 34 6.72 -0.21 6.58
C VAL A 34 6.34 -1.50 5.87
N ASN A 35 5.16 -1.53 5.25
CA ASN A 35 4.65 -2.71 4.53
C ASN A 35 5.37 -2.91 3.20
N PHE A 36 5.70 -1.80 2.51
CA PHE A 36 6.35 -1.83 1.20
C PHE A 36 7.22 -0.59 1.02
N VAL A 37 8.35 -0.75 0.33
CA VAL A 37 9.21 0.36 -0.08
C VAL A 37 9.75 0.06 -1.47
N THR A 38 9.76 1.06 -2.33
CA THR A 38 10.24 0.91 -3.71
C THR A 38 10.81 2.22 -4.24
N ARG A 39 11.56 2.15 -5.33
CA ARG A 39 12.03 3.31 -6.07
C ARG A 39 11.26 3.40 -7.37
N ASP A 40 10.71 4.57 -7.65
CA ASP A 40 10.18 4.92 -8.95
C ASP A 40 11.33 4.90 -9.98
N PRO A 41 11.31 4.01 -10.98
CA PRO A 41 12.38 3.94 -11.98
C PRO A 41 12.41 5.15 -12.92
N HIS A 42 11.33 5.93 -13.00
CA HIS A 42 11.22 7.09 -13.89
C HIS A 42 11.76 8.36 -13.23
N THR A 43 11.47 8.56 -11.94
CA THR A 43 11.83 9.79 -11.22
C THR A 43 12.96 9.60 -10.20
N GLY A 44 13.26 8.36 -9.83
CA GLY A 44 14.20 8.04 -8.76
C GLY A 44 13.64 8.23 -7.34
N THR A 45 12.41 8.75 -7.21
CA THR A 45 11.71 8.97 -5.94
C THR A 45 11.55 7.64 -5.18
N LEU A 46 11.88 7.63 -3.89
CA LEU A 46 11.57 6.51 -3.02
C LEU A 46 10.17 6.68 -2.46
N TRP A 47 9.39 5.61 -2.46
CA TRP A 47 8.05 5.56 -1.91
C TRP A 47 7.97 4.49 -0.83
N ALA A 48 7.29 4.80 0.27
CA ALA A 48 7.08 3.89 1.39
C ALA A 48 5.60 3.84 1.80
N ALA A 49 5.05 2.63 1.85
CA ALA A 49 3.72 2.33 2.37
C ALA A 49 3.82 2.07 3.88
N LEU A 50 3.48 3.07 4.69
CA LEU A 50 3.56 3.01 6.14
C LEU A 50 2.27 2.43 6.73
N GLY A 51 2.41 1.51 7.68
CA GLY A 51 1.31 0.98 8.50
C GLY A 51 1.47 1.42 9.95
N HIS A 52 0.94 2.59 10.30
CA HIS A 52 0.94 3.04 11.68
C HIS A 52 -0.14 2.27 12.44
N GLY A 53 0.23 1.69 13.59
CA GLY A 53 -0.73 0.91 14.40
C GLY A 53 -1.94 1.72 14.86
N HIS A 54 -1.74 2.98 15.25
CA HIS A 54 -2.81 3.85 15.76
C HIS A 54 -3.31 4.90 14.75
N TRP A 55 -2.43 5.40 13.88
CA TRP A 55 -2.74 6.52 12.96
C TRP A 55 -3.10 6.07 11.54
N GLY A 56 -3.23 4.76 11.33
CA GLY A 56 -3.62 4.18 10.05
C GLY A 56 -2.52 4.16 8.99
N ALA A 57 -2.92 3.85 7.76
CA ALA A 57 -1.99 3.74 6.65
C ALA A 57 -1.62 5.12 6.07
N LYS A 58 -0.33 5.33 5.83
CA LYS A 58 0.21 6.58 5.26
C LYS A 58 1.16 6.29 4.12
N LEU A 59 1.13 7.14 3.10
CA LEU A 59 2.11 7.11 2.03
C LEU A 59 3.20 8.14 2.35
N SER A 60 4.46 7.75 2.25
CA SER A 60 5.61 8.61 2.47
C SER A 60 6.51 8.56 1.24
N ARG A 61 7.17 9.67 0.92
CA ARG A 61 8.08 9.76 -0.22
C ARG A 61 9.36 10.49 0.12
N SER A 62 10.42 10.18 -0.61
CA SER A 62 11.70 10.85 -0.55
C SER A 62 12.21 11.14 -1.96
N LYS A 63 12.58 12.41 -2.19
CA LYS A 63 13.12 12.90 -3.46
C LYS A 63 14.65 13.05 -3.44
N ASP A 64 15.29 12.70 -2.31
CA ASP A 64 16.73 12.89 -2.05
C ASP A 64 17.41 11.57 -1.61
N ASP A 65 16.99 10.46 -2.22
CA ASP A 65 17.52 9.12 -1.99
C ASP A 65 17.38 8.59 -0.55
N GLY A 66 16.36 9.06 0.17
CA GLY A 66 16.07 8.66 1.54
C GLY A 66 16.86 9.44 2.58
N ALA A 67 17.41 10.61 2.24
CA ALA A 67 18.01 11.51 3.22
C ALA A 67 16.93 12.24 4.05
N THR A 68 15.84 12.63 3.40
CA THR A 68 14.63 13.17 4.04
C THR A 68 13.37 12.50 3.48
N TRP A 69 12.32 12.50 4.29
CA TRP A 69 11.03 11.91 3.94
C TRP A 69 9.90 12.89 4.28
N GLU A 70 8.90 12.94 3.41
CA GLU A 70 7.70 13.73 3.60
C GLU A 70 6.44 12.86 3.47
N ASP A 71 5.38 13.23 4.20
CA ASP A 71 4.06 12.64 4.03
C ASP A 71 3.55 12.99 2.61
N ALA A 72 3.13 11.97 1.87
CA ALA A 72 2.47 12.12 0.59
C ALA A 72 0.94 12.20 0.77
N PRO A 73 0.19 12.66 -0.25
CA PRO A 73 -1.26 12.72 -0.22
C PRO A 73 -1.90 11.40 0.24
N GLN A 74 -2.87 11.51 1.15
CA GLN A 74 -3.52 10.35 1.74
C GLN A 74 -4.48 9.71 0.74
N ILE A 75 -4.31 8.40 0.51
CA ILE A 75 -5.28 7.60 -0.24
C ILE A 75 -6.56 7.45 0.58
N LYS A 76 -7.71 7.73 -0.05
CA LYS A 76 -9.02 7.62 0.58
C LYS A 76 -9.98 6.98 -0.40
N TYR A 77 -10.79 6.05 0.10
CA TYR A 77 -11.93 5.56 -0.67
C TYR A 77 -12.94 6.69 -0.85
N PRO A 78 -13.58 6.78 -2.03
CA PRO A 78 -14.72 7.68 -2.22
C PRO A 78 -15.86 7.32 -1.27
N GLU A 79 -16.67 8.31 -0.93
CA GLU A 79 -17.87 8.11 -0.11
C GLU A 79 -18.81 7.09 -0.77
N GLY A 80 -19.41 6.21 0.05
CA GLY A 80 -20.31 5.15 -0.42
C GLY A 80 -19.62 3.93 -1.04
N ALA A 81 -18.30 3.96 -1.24
CA ALA A 81 -17.57 2.80 -1.74
C ALA A 81 -17.69 1.63 -0.75
N ARG A 82 -18.09 0.46 -1.25
CA ARG A 82 -18.29 -0.77 -0.47
C ARG A 82 -17.43 -1.90 -1.02
N TYR A 83 -17.15 -2.91 -0.21
CA TYR A 83 -16.48 -4.13 -0.66
C TYR A 83 -17.15 -5.38 -0.10
N LEU A 84 -17.07 -6.47 -0.86
CA LEU A 84 -17.48 -7.79 -0.39
C LEU A 84 -16.41 -8.33 0.56
N ALA A 85 -16.67 -8.19 1.85
CA ALA A 85 -15.79 -8.68 2.90
C ALA A 85 -15.94 -10.21 3.04
N PRO A 86 -14.83 -10.95 3.13
CA PRO A 86 -14.90 -12.34 3.52
C PRO A 86 -15.54 -12.42 4.92
N PRO A 87 -16.18 -13.55 5.23
CA PRO A 87 -16.69 -13.78 6.57
C PRO A 87 -15.55 -13.67 7.60
N ASP A 88 -15.85 -13.10 8.77
CA ASP A 88 -14.86 -13.04 9.83
C ASP A 88 -14.52 -14.48 10.27
N PRO A 89 -13.23 -14.80 10.45
CA PRO A 89 -12.85 -16.12 10.93
C PRO A 89 -13.48 -16.35 12.32
N SER A 90 -14.32 -17.37 12.43
CA SER A 90 -14.96 -17.78 13.68
C SER A 90 -14.40 -19.14 14.11
N GLU A 91 -13.81 -19.18 15.31
CA GLU A 91 -13.36 -20.44 15.94
C GLU A 91 -14.54 -21.35 16.32
N ASP A 92 -15.76 -20.80 16.39
CA ASP A 92 -17.00 -21.51 16.72
C ASP A 92 -17.74 -22.04 15.47
N THR A 93 -17.12 -21.97 14.29
CA THR A 93 -17.75 -22.48 13.06
C THR A 93 -17.84 -24.00 13.14
N ALA A 94 -19.05 -24.53 13.33
CA ALA A 94 -19.29 -25.97 13.32
C ALA A 94 -18.80 -26.60 12.00
N PRO A 95 -18.28 -27.84 12.01
CA PRO A 95 -17.75 -28.50 10.80
C PRO A 95 -18.75 -28.62 9.65
N ASP A 96 -20.05 -28.60 9.96
CA ASP A 96 -21.18 -28.70 9.04
C ASP A 96 -21.93 -27.37 8.84
N ALA A 97 -21.37 -26.26 9.33
CA ALA A 97 -21.97 -24.95 9.14
C ALA A 97 -22.10 -24.62 7.64
N PRO A 98 -23.23 -24.01 7.21
CA PRO A 98 -23.38 -23.59 5.83
C PRO A 98 -22.26 -22.58 5.45
N PRO A 99 -21.82 -22.56 4.18
CA PRO A 99 -20.77 -21.66 3.74
C PRO A 99 -21.16 -20.22 4.07
N GLN A 100 -20.31 -19.55 4.86
CA GLN A 100 -20.54 -18.17 5.24
C GLN A 100 -20.47 -17.29 3.98
N ARG A 101 -21.48 -16.43 3.81
CA ARG A 101 -21.58 -15.55 2.64
C ARG A 101 -20.72 -14.31 2.83
N PHE A 102 -20.20 -13.78 1.73
CA PHE A 102 -19.62 -12.46 1.72
C PHE A 102 -20.65 -11.42 2.16
N THR A 103 -20.21 -10.45 2.96
CA THR A 103 -21.05 -9.32 3.40
C THR A 103 -20.54 -8.04 2.77
N SER A 104 -21.45 -7.14 2.42
CA SER A 104 -21.06 -5.80 1.96
C SER A 104 -20.68 -4.95 3.18
N ARG A 105 -19.50 -4.31 3.14
CA ARG A 105 -19.00 -3.39 4.16
C ARG A 105 -18.48 -2.11 3.52
N ASP A 106 -18.57 -1.00 4.25
CA ASP A 106 -17.99 0.27 3.82
C ASP A 106 -16.46 0.14 3.67
N ALA A 107 -15.94 0.64 2.55
CA ALA A 107 -14.53 0.62 2.26
C ALA A 107 -13.83 1.76 3.00
N THR A 108 -12.98 1.39 3.96
CA THR A 108 -12.07 2.31 4.64
C THR A 108 -10.64 1.83 4.47
N LEU A 109 -9.68 2.76 4.37
CA LEU A 109 -8.30 2.37 4.14
C LEU A 109 -7.68 1.73 5.40
N LEU A 110 -7.50 0.41 5.37
CA LEU A 110 -6.85 -0.35 6.46
C LEU A 110 -5.34 -0.45 6.25
N LYS A 111 -4.89 -0.68 5.01
CA LYS A 111 -3.47 -0.83 4.70
C LYS A 111 -3.13 -0.40 3.29
N LEU A 112 -1.93 0.16 3.10
CA LEU A 112 -1.27 0.27 1.80
C LEU A 112 -0.36 -0.96 1.63
N TRP A 113 -0.58 -1.74 0.57
CA TRP A 113 0.01 -3.06 0.39
C TRP A 113 1.20 -3.07 -0.58
N ILE A 114 1.03 -2.47 -1.75
CA ILE A 114 2.03 -2.51 -2.82
C ILE A 114 1.99 -1.23 -3.65
N ILE A 115 3.15 -0.85 -4.19
CA ILE A 115 3.31 0.30 -5.10
C ILE A 115 3.98 -0.19 -6.38
N SER A 116 3.47 0.23 -7.53
CA SER A 116 4.07 -0.06 -8.84
C SER A 116 4.01 1.16 -9.75
N PHE A 117 4.81 1.15 -10.80
CA PHE A 117 4.99 2.27 -11.72
C PHE A 117 4.68 1.83 -13.15
N GLY A 118 3.78 2.56 -13.81
CA GLY A 118 3.46 2.38 -15.22
C GLY A 118 4.51 3.02 -16.12
N LYS A 119 4.67 2.51 -17.34
CA LYS A 119 5.57 3.07 -18.36
C LYS A 119 5.30 4.55 -18.70
N ASP A 120 4.09 5.01 -18.42
CA ASP A 120 3.58 6.37 -18.59
C ASP A 120 3.87 7.27 -17.37
N GLY A 121 4.60 6.78 -16.36
CA GLY A 121 4.85 7.49 -15.11
C GLY A 121 3.69 7.42 -14.12
N ALA A 122 2.63 6.67 -14.42
CA ALA A 122 1.53 6.49 -13.48
C ALA A 122 1.99 5.70 -12.23
N ILE A 123 1.52 6.12 -11.06
CA ILE A 123 1.82 5.44 -9.79
C ILE A 123 0.58 4.67 -9.36
N TYR A 124 0.73 3.36 -9.20
CA TYR A 124 -0.33 2.45 -8.79
C TYR A 124 -0.11 2.06 -7.34
N VAL A 125 -1.16 2.13 -6.52
CA VAL A 125 -1.11 1.72 -5.11
C VAL A 125 -2.24 0.74 -4.82
N GLY A 126 -1.87 -0.48 -4.44
CA GLY A 126 -2.81 -1.50 -3.99
C GLY A 126 -3.05 -1.41 -2.50
N THR A 127 -4.29 -1.63 -2.06
CA THR A 127 -4.71 -1.39 -0.67
C THR A 127 -5.34 -2.63 -0.02
N ILE A 128 -5.64 -2.52 1.28
CA ILE A 128 -6.62 -3.34 1.99
C ILE A 128 -7.72 -2.39 2.48
N PRO A 129 -9.01 -2.62 2.13
CA PRO A 129 -9.51 -3.67 1.23
C PRO A 129 -8.93 -3.56 -0.19
N GLY A 130 -9.09 -4.59 -1.03
CA GLY A 130 -8.35 -4.76 -2.28
C GLY A 130 -8.69 -3.78 -3.41
N GLY A 131 -8.52 -2.47 -3.19
CA GLY A 131 -8.64 -1.41 -4.19
C GLY A 131 -7.33 -1.14 -4.90
N LEU A 132 -7.43 -0.55 -6.09
CA LEU A 132 -6.30 -0.07 -6.87
C LEU A 132 -6.47 1.43 -7.06
N PHE A 133 -5.56 2.21 -6.49
CA PHE A 133 -5.51 3.65 -6.67
C PHE A 133 -4.44 4.02 -7.68
N VAL A 134 -4.70 5.08 -8.45
CA VAL A 134 -3.81 5.54 -9.53
C VAL A 134 -3.56 7.02 -9.35
N SER A 135 -2.29 7.41 -9.43
CA SER A 135 -1.89 8.79 -9.64
C SER A 135 -1.34 8.97 -11.05
N ARG A 136 -1.69 10.09 -11.68
CA ARG A 136 -1.17 10.51 -13.00
C ARG A 136 -0.51 11.89 -12.95
N ASP A 137 -0.37 12.47 -11.76
CA ASP A 137 0.16 13.81 -11.51
C ASP A 137 1.45 13.78 -10.66
N GLY A 138 2.19 12.68 -10.72
CA GLY A 138 3.44 12.51 -9.95
C GLY A 138 3.23 12.19 -8.47
N GLY A 139 2.03 11.71 -8.11
CA GLY A 139 1.67 11.34 -6.74
C GLY A 139 1.16 12.51 -5.91
N GLU A 140 0.65 13.57 -6.54
CA GLU A 140 0.00 14.70 -5.87
C GLU A 140 -1.48 14.43 -5.58
N SER A 141 -2.10 13.51 -6.33
CA SER A 141 -3.42 12.96 -6.03
C SER A 141 -3.53 11.49 -6.46
N PHE A 142 -4.45 10.76 -5.83
CA PHE A 142 -4.71 9.35 -6.10
C PHE A 142 -6.21 9.10 -6.21
N GLU A 143 -6.62 8.50 -7.32
CA GLU A 143 -8.02 8.18 -7.60
C GLU A 143 -8.24 6.67 -7.60
N LEU A 144 -9.39 6.22 -7.11
CA LEU A 144 -9.79 4.83 -7.19
C LEU A 144 -10.00 4.45 -8.66
N ASN A 145 -9.39 3.34 -9.10
CA ASN A 145 -9.66 2.76 -10.42
C ASN A 145 -11.08 2.15 -10.42
N LEU A 146 -12.08 3.00 -10.71
CA LEU A 146 -13.49 2.62 -10.74
C LEU A 146 -13.80 1.48 -11.71
N PRO A 147 -13.23 1.43 -12.94
CA PRO A 147 -13.45 0.30 -13.84
C PRO A 147 -13.06 -1.04 -13.23
N LEU A 148 -11.92 -1.11 -12.51
CA LEU A 148 -11.54 -2.34 -11.81
C LEU A 148 -12.38 -2.56 -10.56
N TRP A 149 -12.68 -1.51 -9.79
CA TRP A 149 -13.47 -1.61 -8.55
C TRP A 149 -14.86 -2.17 -8.82
N ASN A 150 -15.56 -1.64 -9.82
CA ASN A 150 -16.93 -2.01 -10.20
C ASN A 150 -16.99 -3.15 -11.22
N HIS A 151 -15.87 -3.86 -11.44
CA HIS A 151 -15.84 -4.98 -12.39
C HIS A 151 -16.78 -6.11 -11.93
N GLU A 152 -17.47 -6.79 -12.86
CA GLU A 152 -18.44 -7.83 -12.54
C GLU A 152 -17.87 -8.96 -11.68
N SER A 153 -16.60 -9.33 -11.90
CA SER A 153 -15.89 -10.34 -11.09
C SER A 153 -15.71 -9.96 -9.63
N ARG A 154 -16.01 -8.71 -9.24
CA ARG A 154 -15.97 -8.19 -7.88
C ARG A 154 -17.35 -7.91 -7.29
N GLY A 155 -18.42 -8.21 -8.02
CA GLY A 155 -19.80 -7.98 -7.61
C GLY A 155 -20.53 -6.87 -8.37
N GLY A 156 -19.88 -6.21 -9.33
CA GLY A 156 -20.51 -5.15 -10.12
C GLY A 156 -20.52 -3.81 -9.38
N ASP A 157 -21.69 -3.17 -9.25
CA ASP A 157 -21.81 -1.87 -8.60
C ASP A 157 -21.51 -1.95 -7.09
N LEU A 158 -20.37 -1.37 -6.70
CA LEU A 158 -19.89 -1.32 -5.32
C LEU A 158 -20.07 0.07 -4.69
N PHE A 159 -21.05 0.83 -5.18
CA PHE A 159 -21.49 2.11 -4.62
C PHE A 159 -22.93 2.06 -4.15
#